data_AF-A0A4Q5YTJ2-F1
#
_entry.id   AF-A0A4Q5YTJ2-F1
#
_cell.length_a   1.000
_cell.length_b   1.000
_cell.length_c   1.000
_cell.angle_alpha   90.00
_cell.angle_beta   90.00
_cell.angle_gamma   90.00
#
_symmetry.space_group_name_H-M   'P 1'
#
loop_
_entity.id
_entity.type
_entity.pdbx_description
1 polymer ?
#
loop_
_entity_poly.entity_id
_entity_poly.type
_entity_poly.pdbx_seq_one_letter_code
_entity_poly.pdbx_strand_id
1 'polypeptide(L)' 'MQTIEEDLRYPIGKYEPKPFSNALREEWLADIRFLPQAIEHAITNLDEAQLQTPYRDGGWTVHQVVHHVADSHINA' A
#
# COMPACT_ATOMS: atom_id res chain seq x y z
N MET A 1 31.95 1.07 3.12
CA MET A 1 30.67 0.89 3.86
C MET A 1 29.59 0.88 2.80
N GLN A 2 29.05 -0.29 2.45
CA GLN A 2 27.95 -0.37 1.48
C GLN A 2 26.69 0.13 2.18
N THR A 3 26.19 1.29 1.78
CA THR A 3 24.83 1.70 2.08
C THR A 3 23.93 0.71 1.38
N ILE A 4 23.16 -0.08 2.12
CA ILE A 4 22.02 -0.78 1.52
C ILE A 4 21.06 0.35 1.16
N GLU A 5 21.03 0.72 -0.12
CA GLU A 5 20.00 1.60 -0.65
C GLU A 5 18.67 0.87 -0.40
N GLU A 6 17.88 1.36 0.56
CA GLU A 6 16.54 0.85 0.80
C GLU A 6 15.74 1.04 -0.51
N ASP A 7 15.37 -0.06 -1.17
CA ASP A 7 14.57 0.02 -2.38
C ASP A 7 13.17 0.52 -2.01
N LEU A 8 12.97 1.83 -2.13
CA LEU A 8 11.71 2.51 -1.80
C LEU A 8 10.52 2.00 -2.61
N ARG A 9 10.73 1.21 -3.68
CA ARG A 9 9.64 0.53 -4.42
C ARG A 9 9.03 -0.63 -3.62
N TYR A 10 9.81 -1.26 -2.74
CA TYR A 10 9.40 -2.41 -1.92
C TYR A 10 9.74 -2.17 -0.43
N PRO A 11 9.16 -1.14 0.21
CA PRO A 11 9.55 -0.73 1.56
C PRO A 11 9.25 -1.79 2.64
N ILE A 12 8.37 -2.75 2.36
CA ILE A 12 8.04 -3.89 3.22
C ILE A 12 8.43 -5.24 2.59
N GLY A 13 9.25 -5.24 1.54
CA GLY A 13 9.58 -6.42 0.75
C GLY A 13 8.50 -6.81 -0.27
N LYS A 14 8.66 -8.00 -0.85
CA LYS A 14 7.69 -8.61 -1.78
C LYS A 14 6.83 -9.65 -1.05
N TYR A 15 5.70 -10.00 -1.65
CA TYR A 15 4.87 -11.09 -1.14
C TYR A 15 5.65 -12.41 -1.14
N GLU A 16 5.68 -13.08 0.00
CA GLU A 16 6.24 -14.41 0.19
C GLU A 16 5.09 -15.42 0.37
N PRO A 17 4.99 -16.47 -0.48
CA PRO A 17 3.92 -17.46 -0.38
C PRO A 17 3.89 -18.15 0.99
N LYS A 18 2.71 -18.18 1.61
CA LYS A 18 2.49 -18.89 2.88
C LYS A 18 1.62 -20.14 2.67
N PRO A 19 1.86 -21.24 3.41
CA PRO A 19 0.96 -22.38 3.42
C PRO A 19 -0.46 -21.98 3.83
N PHE A 20 -1.47 -22.57 3.18
CA PHE A 20 -2.86 -22.29 3.49
C PHE A 20 -3.23 -22.76 4.91
N SER A 21 -4.00 -21.93 5.62
CA SER A 21 -4.73 -22.33 6.83
C SER A 21 -6.02 -21.51 6.95
N ASN A 22 -7.02 -22.04 7.66
CA ASN A 22 -8.25 -21.29 7.93
C ASN A 22 -7.98 -20.01 8.73
N ALA A 23 -7.04 -20.04 9.69
CA ALA A 23 -6.65 -18.85 10.44
C ALA A 23 -6.09 -17.75 9.52
N LEU A 24 -5.18 -18.11 8.61
CA LEU A 24 -4.60 -17.15 7.66
C LEU A 24 -5.66 -16.60 6.68
N ARG A 25 -6.62 -17.44 6.28
CA ARG A 25 -7.75 -17.00 5.45
C ARG A 25 -8.60 -15.94 6.18
N GLU A 26 -8.94 -16.16 7.44
CA GLU A 26 -9.72 -15.19 8.22
C GLU A 26 -8.95 -13.88 8.44
N GLU A 27 -7.64 -13.96 8.69
CA GLU A 27 -6.74 -12.80 8.80
C GLU A 27 -6.77 -11.97 7.51
N TRP A 28 -6.52 -12.58 6.35
CA TRP A 28 -6.51 -11.86 5.08
C TRP A 28 -7.87 -11.32 4.65
N LEU A 29 -8.97 -12.00 5.00
CA LEU A 29 -10.31 -11.47 4.80
C LEU A 29 -10.57 -10.23 5.66
N ALA A 30 -10.04 -10.20 6.88
CA ALA A 30 -10.10 -9.01 7.73
C ALA A 30 -9.25 -7.88 7.13
N ASP A 31 -8.03 -8.15 6.67
CA ASP A 31 -7.16 -7.14 6.06
C ASP A 31 -7.83 -6.48 4.85
N ILE A 32 -8.42 -7.27 3.93
CA ILE A 32 -9.16 -6.74 2.78
C ILE A 32 -10.37 -5.91 3.23
N ARG A 33 -11.11 -6.37 4.24
CA ARG A 33 -12.29 -5.67 4.78
C ARG A 33 -11.93 -4.31 5.36
N PHE A 34 -10.81 -4.21 6.08
CA PHE A 34 -10.42 -3.01 6.81
C PHE A 34 -9.49 -2.08 6.02
N LEU A 35 -8.92 -2.53 4.91
CA LEU A 35 -8.02 -1.73 4.06
C LEU A 35 -8.59 -0.36 3.66
N PRO A 36 -9.87 -0.22 3.21
CA PRO A 36 -10.39 1.10 2.83
C PRO A 36 -10.34 2.12 3.97
N GLN A 37 -10.70 1.70 5.18
CA GLN A 37 -10.65 2.57 6.37
C GLN A 37 -9.21 2.90 6.77
N ALA A 38 -8.29 1.93 6.64
CA ALA A 38 -6.88 2.17 6.90
C ALA A 38 -6.28 3.22 5.94
N ILE A 39 -6.65 3.16 4.65
CA ILE A 39 -6.25 4.16 3.65
C ILE A 39 -6.83 5.53 4.00
N GLU A 40 -8.13 5.61 4.32
CA GLU A 40 -8.79 6.86 4.71
C GLU A 40 -8.08 7.52 5.90
N HIS A 41 -7.81 6.76 6.97
CA HIS A 41 -7.08 7.26 8.13
C HIS A 41 -5.67 7.75 7.80
N ALA A 42 -4.97 7.08 6.88
CA ALA A 42 -3.62 7.47 6.48
C ALA A 42 -3.57 8.81 5.73
N ILE A 43 -4.64 9.17 5.01
CA ILE A 43 -4.70 10.38 4.20
C ILE A 43 -5.54 11.52 4.80
N THR A 44 -6.30 11.27 5.87
CA THR A 44 -7.28 12.22 6.44
C THR A 44 -6.69 13.60 6.78
N ASN A 45 -5.41 13.65 7.17
CA ASN A 45 -4.74 14.89 7.58
C ASN A 45 -3.79 15.47 6.52
N LEU A 46 -3.83 14.95 5.30
CA LEU A 46 -2.99 15.46 4.21
C LEU A 46 -3.67 16.62 3.49
N ASP A 47 -2.91 17.67 3.19
CA ASP A 47 -3.34 18.72 2.28
C ASP A 47 -3.13 18.33 0.80
N GLU A 48 -3.62 19.17 -0.11
CA GLU A 48 -3.48 18.93 -1.56
C GLU A 48 -2.01 18.81 -1.98
N ALA A 49 -1.10 19.62 -1.44
CA ALA A 49 0.31 19.56 -1.81
C ALA A 49 0.94 18.23 -1.37
N GLN A 50 0.56 17.73 -0.20
CA GLN A 50 0.98 16.42 0.30
C GLN A 50 0.39 15.28 -0.51
N LEU A 51 -0.88 15.36 -0.93
CA LEU A 51 -1.49 14.37 -1.82
C LEU A 51 -0.81 14.31 -3.20
N GLN A 52 -0.31 15.44 -3.69
CA GLN A 52 0.49 15.53 -4.92
C GLN A 52 1.97 15.19 -4.74
N THR A 53 2.42 14.84 -3.54
CA THR A 53 3.82 14.48 -3.30
C THR A 53 4.09 13.03 -3.75
N PRO A 54 5.13 12.78 -4.58
CA PRO A 54 5.55 11.43 -4.92
C PRO A 54 5.98 10.62 -3.69
N TYR A 55 5.56 9.36 -3.58
CA TYR A 55 5.98 8.51 -2.45
C TYR A 55 7.47 8.14 -2.49
N ARG A 56 8.10 8.29 -3.66
CA ARG A 56 9.54 8.15 -3.92
C ARG A 56 9.93 8.96 -5.15
N ASP A 57 11.23 9.17 -5.35
CA ASP A 57 11.76 9.84 -6.55
C ASP A 57 11.31 9.14 -7.85
N GLY A 58 10.77 9.94 -8.78
CA GLY A 58 10.21 9.46 -10.04
C GLY A 58 9.02 8.49 -9.88
N GLY A 59 8.41 8.44 -8.70
CA GLY A 59 7.27 7.58 -8.37
C GLY A 59 5.92 8.27 -8.59
N TRP A 60 4.87 7.55 -8.21
CA TRP A 60 3.50 8.09 -8.17
C TRP A 60 3.28 8.97 -6.96
N THR A 61 2.35 9.92 -7.11
CA THR A 61 1.84 10.71 -5.99
C THR A 61 0.99 9.85 -5.06
N VAL A 62 0.79 10.30 -3.81
CA VAL A 62 -0.14 9.64 -2.87
C VAL A 62 -1.53 9.50 -3.51
N HIS A 63 -2.01 10.57 -4.18
CA HIS A 63 -3.28 10.58 -4.90
C HIS A 63 -3.37 9.44 -5.93
N GLN A 64 -2.34 9.28 -6.77
CA GLN A 64 -2.30 8.24 -7.80
C GLN A 64 -2.28 6.83 -7.20
N VAL A 65 -1.52 6.62 -6.11
CA VAL A 65 -1.46 5.32 -5.44
C VAL A 65 -2.83 4.93 -4.87
N VAL A 66 -3.54 5.85 -4.20
CA VAL A 66 -4.88 5.60 -3.66
C VAL A 66 -5.86 5.20 -4.77
N HIS A 67 -5.84 5.90 -5.90
CA HIS A 67 -6.72 5.57 -7.04
C HIS A 67 -6.34 4.23 -7.66
N HIS A 68 -5.04 3.94 -7.79
CA HIS A 68 -4.59 2.66 -8.29
C HIS A 68 -5.06 1.48 -7.43
N VAL A 69 -5.05 1.60 -6.10
CA VAL A 69 -5.56 0.55 -5.21
C VAL A 69 -7.04 0.28 -5.50
N ALA A 70 -7.86 1.33 -5.65
CA ALA A 70 -9.26 1.18 -6.01
C ALA A 70 -9.44 0.51 -7.38
N ASP A 71 -8.75 0.99 -8.41
CA ASP A 71 -8.81 0.45 -9.77
C ASP A 71 -8.35 -1.01 -9.83
N SER A 72 -7.27 -1.35 -9.13
CA SER A 72 -6.73 -2.71 -9.07
C SER A 72 -7.68 -3.67 -8.36
N HIS A 73 -8.42 -3.22 -7.34
CA HIS A 73 -9.32 -4.09 -6.57
C HIS A 73 -10.68 -4.29 -7.25
N ILE A 74 -11.11 -3.36 -8.13
CA ILE A 74 -12.36 -3.48 -8.89
C ILE A 74 -12.18 -4.36 -10.15
N ASN A 75 -11.00 -4.34 -10.77
CA ASN A 75 -10.78 -4.92 -12.10
C ASN A 75 -9.98 -6.24 -12.12
N ALA A 76 -9.61 -6.81 -10.97
CA ALA A 76 -8.74 -8.00 -10.86
C ALA A 76 -9.41 -9.19 -10.15
#